data_AF-A0A2V1JQD9-F1
#
_entry.id   AF-A0A2V1JQD9-F1
#
_cell.length_a   1.000
_cell.length_b   1.000
_cell.length_c   1.000
_cell.angle_alpha   90.00
_cell.angle_beta   90.00
_cell.angle_gamma   90.00
#
_symmetry.space_group_name_H-M   'P 1'
#
loop_
_entity.id
_entity.type
_entity.pdbx_description
1 polymer ?
#
loop_
_entity_poly.entity_id
_entity_poly.type
_entity_poly.pdbx_seq_one_letter_code
_entity_poly.pdbx_strand_id
1 'polypeptide(L)'
;MKSKAFIQRNSATVLAIAGAVGVVATVITTTRAAPKALRLLKEAEELEKHELTIWQKMQVAIPVYIPVILTGSATIFCILSSNILNKASQASLMSAYAVLDQSFKDYKRKLKELYGEETHERVMESLAIEQVDAPRITAVCMCDVIDLSGDPSLCGPELLFYDALSKRFFNSTLESVLSAEYHTNRNYILAGCQVVNEWYDFLGLMHVENGNDMGWVPMDEGEFWIDFNHKKASLEDGTPFWIIEIMQTPYPDIDML
;
A
#
# COMPACT_ATOMS: atom_id res chain seq x y z
N MET A 1 21.41 -1.80 10.70
CA MET A 1 20.87 -2.31 9.40
C MET A 1 19.44 -1.83 9.10
N LYS A 2 18.51 -1.79 10.07
CA LYS A 2 17.09 -1.41 9.86
C LYS A 2 16.84 -0.03 9.21
N SER A 3 17.66 0.99 9.53
CA SER A 3 17.49 2.37 8.99
C SER A 3 17.78 2.50 7.48
N LYS A 4 18.76 1.78 6.93
CA LYS A 4 19.09 1.85 5.50
C LYS A 4 17.97 1.30 4.62
N ALA A 5 17.38 0.17 5.02
CA ALA A 5 16.28 -0.47 4.29
C ALA A 5 15.00 0.41 4.29
N PHE A 6 14.72 1.07 5.42
CA PHE A 6 13.60 2.01 5.54
C PHE A 6 13.78 3.24 4.64
N ILE A 7 14.99 3.83 4.62
CA ILE A 7 15.30 4.99 3.78
C ILE A 7 15.23 4.63 2.29
N GLN A 8 15.61 3.42 1.89
CA GLN A 8 15.49 2.99 0.50
C GLN A 8 14.04 2.85 0.05
N ARG A 9 13.16 2.25 0.89
CA ARG A 9 11.73 2.08 0.58
C ARG A 9 10.94 3.39 0.58
N ASN A 10 11.22 4.30 1.51
CA ASN A 10 10.47 5.55 1.66
C ASN A 10 11.27 6.80 1.24
N SER A 11 12.24 6.61 0.33
CA SER A 11 13.20 7.62 -0.10
C SER A 11 12.53 8.91 -0.59
N ALA A 12 11.47 8.80 -1.40
CA ALA A 12 10.73 9.96 -1.90
C ALA A 12 10.13 10.80 -0.76
N THR A 13 9.45 10.17 0.20
CA THR A 13 8.84 10.84 1.36
C THR A 13 9.90 11.48 2.27
N VAL A 14 11.03 10.79 2.50
CA VAL A 14 12.14 11.32 3.31
C VAL A 14 12.76 12.55 2.63
N LEU A 15 12.97 12.50 1.31
CA LEU A 15 13.48 13.62 0.52
C LEU A 15 12.49 14.81 0.50
N ALA A 16 11.18 14.55 0.44
CA ALA A 16 10.16 15.59 0.55
C ALA A 16 10.20 16.33 1.90
N ILE A 17 10.29 15.57 3.01
CA ILE A 17 10.40 16.13 4.36
C ILE A 17 11.71 16.90 4.53
N ALA A 18 12.82 16.34 4.04
CA ALA A 18 14.12 17.02 4.05
C ALA A 18 14.09 18.32 3.23
N GLY A 19 13.39 18.32 2.10
CA GLY A 19 13.13 19.52 1.30
C GLY A 19 12.34 20.57 2.09
N ALA A 20 11.25 20.20 2.75
CA ALA A 20 10.46 21.13 3.55
C ALA A 20 11.27 21.77 4.69
N VAL A 21 12.05 20.97 5.42
CA VAL A 21 12.98 21.46 6.46
C VAL A 21 14.06 22.36 5.86
N GLY A 22 14.60 21.99 4.69
CA GLY A 22 15.62 22.75 3.97
C GLY A 22 15.15 24.14 3.54
N VAL A 23 13.87 24.31 3.19
CA VAL A 23 13.28 25.63 2.89
C VAL A 23 13.35 26.53 4.14
N VAL A 24 12.94 26.01 5.30
CA VAL A 24 12.98 26.77 6.56
C VAL A 24 14.42 27.14 6.92
N ALA A 25 15.36 26.20 6.79
CA ALA A 25 16.78 26.44 7.04
C ALA A 25 17.34 27.53 6.12
N THR A 26 16.97 27.52 4.83
CA THR A 26 17.42 28.50 3.83
C THR A 26 16.93 29.91 4.16
N VAL A 27 15.68 30.05 4.63
CA VAL A 27 15.14 31.35 5.08
C VAL A 27 15.96 31.88 6.26
N ILE A 28 16.27 31.04 7.25
CA ILE A 28 17.06 31.44 8.44
C ILE A 28 18.49 31.84 8.04
N THR A 29 19.14 31.07 7.17
CA THR A 29 20.51 31.39 6.73
C THR A 29 20.54 32.67 5.90
N THR A 30 19.52 32.90 5.05
CA THR A 30 19.44 34.10 4.19
C THR A 30 19.23 35.35 5.02
N THR A 31 18.29 35.30 5.97
CA THR A 31 17.99 36.42 6.88
C THR A 31 19.19 36.82 7.74
N ARG A 32 20.07 35.88 8.10
CA ARG A 32 21.33 36.16 8.81
C ARG A 32 22.46 36.64 7.89
N ALA A 33 22.54 36.11 6.67
CA ALA A 33 23.57 36.46 5.70
C ALA A 33 23.40 37.87 5.13
N ALA A 34 22.16 38.29 4.85
CA ALA A 34 21.84 39.59 4.26
C ALA A 34 22.43 40.80 5.01
N PRO A 35 22.22 40.97 6.33
CA PRO A 35 22.81 42.10 7.06
C PRO A 35 24.33 42.01 7.16
N LYS A 36 24.90 40.81 7.22
CA LYS A 36 26.36 40.59 7.29
C LYS A 36 27.04 40.95 5.97
N ALA A 37 26.43 40.60 4.83
CA ALA A 37 26.93 40.97 3.52
C ALA A 37 26.89 42.49 3.30
N LEU A 38 25.81 43.16 3.70
CA LEU A 38 25.71 44.62 3.62
C LEU A 38 26.77 45.35 4.45
N ARG A 39 27.11 44.82 5.63
CA ARG A 39 28.18 45.38 6.48
C ARG A 39 29.56 45.23 5.81
N LEU A 40 29.89 44.03 5.34
CA LEU A 40 31.19 43.76 4.71
C LEU A 40 31.38 44.53 3.40
N LEU A 41 30.31 44.75 2.64
CA LEU A 41 30.35 45.58 1.44
C LEU A 41 30.63 47.05 1.77
N LYS A 42 29.98 47.60 2.81
CA LYS A 42 30.23 48.98 3.26
C LYS A 42 31.66 49.14 3.79
N GLU A 43 32.15 48.21 4.59
CA GLU A 43 33.53 48.23 5.11
C GLU A 43 34.56 48.20 3.96
N ALA A 44 34.32 47.39 2.92
CA ALA A 44 35.18 47.33 1.75
C ALA A 44 35.13 48.61 0.89
N GLU A 45 33.95 49.23 0.73
CA GLU A 45 33.77 50.53 0.03
C GLU A 45 34.49 51.67 0.76
N GLU A 46 34.44 51.69 2.11
CA GLU A 46 35.14 52.68 2.93
C GLU A 46 36.67 52.51 2.88
N LEU A 47 37.16 51.26 2.82
CA LEU A 47 38.59 50.93 2.70
C LEU A 47 39.18 51.32 1.34
N GLU A 48 38.47 51.02 0.25
CA GLU A 48 38.93 51.33 -1.12
C GLU A 48 38.69 52.80 -1.52
N LYS A 49 37.89 53.56 -0.74
CA LYS A 49 37.55 54.98 -0.97
C LYS A 49 36.89 55.26 -2.34
N HIS A 50 36.32 54.26 -2.97
CA HIS A 50 35.52 54.35 -4.18
C HIS A 50 34.39 53.32 -4.13
N GLU A 51 33.37 53.47 -4.99
CA GLU A 51 32.36 52.43 -5.11
C GLU A 51 32.97 51.14 -5.67
N LEU A 52 32.69 50.00 -5.02
CA LEU A 52 33.19 48.70 -5.46
C LEU A 52 32.58 48.33 -6.83
N THR A 53 33.41 47.77 -7.70
CA THR A 53 32.96 47.18 -8.97
C THR A 53 32.10 45.94 -8.69
N ILE A 54 31.16 45.59 -9.59
CA ILE A 54 30.28 44.41 -9.48
C ILE A 54 31.06 43.14 -9.10
N TRP A 55 32.24 42.95 -9.70
CA TRP A 55 33.11 41.80 -9.41
C TRP A 55 33.66 41.79 -7.98
N GLN A 56 34.10 42.93 -7.47
CA GLN A 56 34.61 43.06 -6.10
C GLN A 56 33.46 42.89 -5.08
N LYS A 57 32.27 43.42 -5.38
CA LYS A 57 31.05 43.18 -4.59
C LYS A 57 30.73 41.69 -4.49
N MET A 58 30.85 40.96 -5.60
CA MET A 58 30.69 39.50 -5.60
C MET A 58 31.73 38.79 -4.73
N GLN A 59 33.00 39.15 -4.83
CA GLN A 59 34.07 38.51 -4.03
C GLN A 59 33.85 38.66 -2.53
N VAL A 60 33.30 39.79 -2.08
CA VAL A 60 32.99 40.05 -0.67
C VAL A 60 31.69 39.36 -0.24
N ALA A 61 30.66 39.36 -1.09
CA ALA A 61 29.34 38.83 -0.74
C ALA A 61 29.25 37.29 -0.82
N ILE A 62 29.87 36.67 -1.82
CA ILE A 62 29.77 35.21 -2.08
C ILE A 62 30.14 34.38 -0.84
N PRO A 63 31.26 34.63 -0.13
CA PRO A 63 31.64 33.87 1.07
C PRO A 63 30.57 33.87 2.16
N VAL A 64 29.82 34.98 2.31
CA VAL A 64 28.75 35.13 3.30
C VAL A 64 27.51 34.32 2.91
N TYR A 65 27.26 34.18 1.61
CA TYR A 65 26.13 33.43 1.07
C TYR A 65 26.43 31.94 0.81
N ILE A 66 27.66 31.45 1.00
CA ILE A 66 28.01 30.02 0.85
C ILE A 66 27.00 29.10 1.57
N PRO A 67 26.63 29.33 2.85
CA PRO A 67 25.66 28.48 3.53
C PRO A 67 24.28 28.50 2.86
N VAL A 68 23.83 29.67 2.39
CA VAL A 68 22.54 29.85 1.70
C VAL A 68 22.53 29.13 0.35
N ILE A 69 23.62 29.22 -0.40
CA ILE A 69 23.77 28.55 -1.70
C ILE A 69 23.77 27.04 -1.50
N LEU A 70 24.46 26.53 -0.48
CA LEU A 70 24.51 25.11 -0.17
C LEU A 70 23.15 24.57 0.29
N THR A 71 22.49 25.22 1.25
CA THR A 71 21.18 24.76 1.73
C THR A 71 20.11 24.90 0.66
N GLY A 72 20.12 26.00 -0.11
CA GLY A 72 19.17 26.25 -1.19
C GLY A 72 19.29 25.22 -2.31
N SER A 73 20.51 24.95 -2.78
CA SER A 73 20.75 23.94 -3.83
C SER A 73 20.40 22.52 -3.38
N ALA A 74 20.78 22.14 -2.15
CA ALA A 74 20.40 20.85 -1.57
C ALA A 74 18.87 20.71 -1.44
N THR A 75 18.19 21.77 -1.02
CA THR A 75 16.72 21.78 -0.89
C THR A 75 16.03 21.56 -2.24
N ILE A 76 16.46 22.30 -3.27
CA ILE A 76 15.94 22.16 -4.63
C ILE A 76 16.18 20.73 -5.14
N PHE A 77 17.37 20.19 -4.92
CA PHE A 77 17.71 18.82 -5.28
C PHE A 77 16.79 17.79 -4.60
N CYS A 78 16.53 17.94 -3.30
CA CYS A 78 15.62 17.07 -2.55
C CYS A 78 14.19 17.11 -3.11
N ILE A 79 13.67 18.30 -3.42
CA ILE A 79 12.32 18.46 -3.97
C ILE A 79 12.19 17.83 -5.35
N LEU A 80 13.14 18.12 -6.26
CA LEU A 80 13.14 17.57 -7.62
C LEU A 80 13.32 16.05 -7.61
N SER A 81 14.22 15.54 -6.77
CA SER A 81 14.46 14.10 -6.63
C SER A 81 13.23 13.38 -6.09
N SER A 82 12.57 13.92 -5.06
CA SER A 82 11.33 13.37 -4.54
C SER A 82 10.26 13.23 -5.62
N ASN A 83 10.07 14.25 -6.46
CA ASN A 83 9.08 14.22 -7.54
C ASN A 83 9.42 13.20 -8.64
N ILE A 84 10.70 13.07 -8.99
CA ILE A 84 11.15 12.08 -9.99
C ILE A 84 10.97 10.66 -9.45
N LEU A 85 11.37 10.39 -8.21
CA LEU A 85 11.18 9.07 -7.59
C LEU A 85 9.69 8.72 -7.48
N ASN A 86 8.84 9.68 -7.09
CA ASN A 86 7.41 9.43 -6.96
C ASN A 86 6.76 9.09 -8.32
N LYS A 87 7.14 9.80 -9.39
CA LYS A 87 6.69 9.49 -10.76
C LYS A 87 7.19 8.14 -11.25
N ALA A 88 8.45 7.80 -10.99
CA ALA A 88 9.02 6.53 -11.41
C ALA A 88 8.31 5.34 -10.73
N SER A 89 8.08 5.41 -9.43
CA SER A 89 7.33 4.39 -8.68
C SER A 89 5.88 4.27 -9.14
N GLN A 90 5.21 5.40 -9.42
CA GLN A 90 3.84 5.39 -9.95
C GLN A 90 3.78 4.82 -11.37
N ALA A 91 4.76 5.15 -12.23
CA ALA A 91 4.85 4.65 -13.59
C ALA A 91 5.19 3.15 -13.65
N SER A 92 6.07 2.65 -12.78
CA SER A 92 6.38 1.21 -12.70
C SER A 92 5.19 0.39 -12.22
N LEU A 93 4.40 0.96 -11.30
CA LEU A 93 3.17 0.32 -10.84
C LEU A 93 2.15 0.26 -11.99
N MET A 94 1.93 1.38 -12.69
CA MET A 94 1.06 1.42 -13.87
C MET A 94 1.53 0.50 -14.99
N SER A 95 2.84 0.37 -15.23
CA SER A 95 3.37 -0.51 -16.27
C SER A 95 3.22 -1.99 -15.90
N ALA A 96 3.45 -2.37 -14.63
CA ALA A 96 3.20 -3.71 -14.16
C ALA A 96 1.70 -4.08 -14.29
N TYR A 97 0.81 -3.15 -13.93
CA TYR A 97 -0.63 -3.31 -14.16
C TYR A 97 -0.99 -3.40 -15.64
N ALA A 98 -0.38 -2.59 -16.50
CA ALA A 98 -0.61 -2.64 -17.94
C ALA A 98 -0.15 -3.98 -18.55
N VAL A 99 1.01 -4.50 -18.12
CA VAL A 99 1.53 -5.81 -18.56
C VAL A 99 0.63 -6.95 -18.08
N LEU A 100 0.14 -6.89 -16.85
CA LEU A 100 -0.81 -7.88 -16.31
C LEU A 100 -2.16 -7.83 -17.04
N ASP A 101 -2.72 -6.63 -17.22
CA ASP A 101 -3.95 -6.40 -17.98
C ASP A 101 -3.82 -6.93 -19.42
N GLN A 102 -2.69 -6.65 -20.06
CA GLN A 102 -2.42 -7.12 -21.41
C GLN A 102 -2.25 -8.65 -21.46
N SER A 103 -1.55 -9.25 -20.49
CA SER A 103 -1.41 -10.71 -20.39
C SER A 103 -2.76 -11.39 -20.16
N PHE A 104 -3.64 -10.78 -19.37
CA PHE A 104 -4.98 -11.29 -19.11
C PHE A 104 -5.89 -11.16 -20.35
N LYS A 105 -5.81 -10.04 -21.06
CA LYS A 105 -6.50 -9.86 -22.36
C LYS A 105 -6.01 -10.85 -23.40
N ASP A 106 -4.70 -11.09 -23.46
CA ASP A 106 -4.10 -12.06 -24.37
C ASP A 106 -4.55 -13.49 -24.03
N TYR A 107 -4.63 -13.83 -22.73
CA TYR A 107 -5.20 -15.10 -22.26
C TYR A 107 -6.66 -15.25 -22.68
N LYS A 108 -7.51 -14.25 -22.43
CA LYS A 108 -8.92 -14.26 -22.85
C LYS A 108 -9.06 -14.42 -24.35
N ARG A 109 -8.28 -13.66 -25.13
CA ARG A 109 -8.27 -13.76 -26.60
C ARG A 109 -7.86 -15.16 -27.05
N LYS A 110 -6.82 -15.74 -26.44
CA LYS A 110 -6.38 -17.11 -26.76
C LYS A 110 -7.43 -18.15 -26.41
N LEU A 111 -8.15 -17.97 -25.30
CA LEU A 111 -9.24 -18.85 -24.89
C LEU A 111 -10.38 -18.81 -25.91
N LYS A 112 -10.78 -17.61 -26.35
CA LYS A 112 -11.77 -17.41 -27.43
C LYS A 112 -11.31 -18.03 -28.76
N GLU A 113 -10.05 -17.83 -29.14
CA GLU A 113 -9.48 -18.41 -30.37
C GLU A 113 -9.48 -19.94 -30.37
N LEU A 114 -9.12 -20.57 -29.24
CA LEU A 114 -8.94 -22.01 -29.16
C LEU A 114 -10.24 -22.78 -28.90
N TYR A 115 -11.16 -22.18 -28.13
CA TYR A 115 -12.34 -22.89 -27.61
C TYR A 115 -13.68 -22.23 -27.98
N GLY A 116 -13.65 -21.10 -28.70
CA GLY A 116 -14.84 -20.36 -29.13
C GLY A 116 -15.43 -19.45 -28.05
N GLU A 117 -16.29 -18.52 -28.48
CA GLU A 117 -16.90 -17.51 -27.61
C GLU A 117 -17.81 -18.14 -26.56
N GLU A 118 -18.57 -19.18 -26.92
CA GLU A 118 -19.49 -19.87 -26.00
C GLU A 118 -18.74 -20.55 -24.84
N THR A 119 -17.59 -21.19 -25.12
CA THR A 119 -16.76 -21.77 -24.05
C THR A 119 -16.08 -20.69 -23.24
N HIS A 120 -15.69 -19.56 -23.85
CA HIS A 120 -15.18 -18.42 -23.11
C HIS A 120 -16.23 -17.84 -22.15
N GLU A 121 -17.45 -17.58 -22.62
CA GLU A 121 -18.56 -17.09 -21.80
C GLU A 121 -18.86 -18.07 -20.67
N ARG A 122 -18.94 -19.37 -20.96
CA ARG A 122 -19.12 -20.40 -19.94
C ARG A 122 -17.96 -20.49 -18.96
N VAL A 123 -16.72 -20.29 -19.38
CA VAL A 123 -15.54 -20.26 -18.49
C VAL A 123 -15.51 -18.99 -17.65
N MET A 124 -15.94 -17.84 -18.20
CA MET A 124 -16.08 -16.59 -17.46
C MET A 124 -17.22 -16.65 -16.45
N GLU A 125 -18.33 -17.29 -16.82
CA GLU A 125 -19.48 -17.58 -15.96
C GLU A 125 -19.13 -18.66 -14.91
N SER A 126 -18.32 -19.65 -15.27
CA SER A 126 -17.82 -20.72 -14.39
C SER A 126 -16.54 -20.38 -13.64
N LEU A 127 -15.96 -19.18 -13.82
CA LEU A 127 -15.06 -18.58 -12.83
C LEU A 127 -15.80 -18.24 -11.52
N ALA A 128 -17.08 -18.61 -11.49
CA ALA A 128 -17.89 -19.01 -10.35
C ALA A 128 -17.97 -17.92 -9.31
N ILE A 129 -18.97 -17.07 -9.50
CA ILE A 129 -19.67 -16.52 -8.34
C ILE A 129 -20.19 -17.73 -7.56
N GLU A 130 -19.46 -18.10 -6.52
CA GLU A 130 -19.82 -19.22 -5.67
C GLU A 130 -21.09 -18.85 -4.92
N GLN A 131 -22.05 -19.76 -4.91
CA GLN A 131 -23.20 -19.61 -4.03
C GLN A 131 -22.70 -19.76 -2.60
N VAL A 132 -22.89 -18.68 -1.85
CA VAL A 132 -22.44 -18.58 -0.48
C VAL A 132 -23.47 -19.24 0.42
N ASP A 133 -23.05 -20.20 1.22
CA ASP A 133 -23.87 -20.70 2.34
C ASP A 133 -23.92 -19.63 3.44
N ALA A 134 -24.93 -19.67 4.30
CA ALA A 134 -25.01 -18.72 5.42
C ALA A 134 -23.69 -18.72 6.22
N PRO A 135 -22.99 -17.57 6.35
CA PRO A 135 -21.66 -17.52 6.95
C PRO A 135 -21.71 -18.04 8.38
N ARG A 136 -20.83 -18.99 8.70
CA ARG A 136 -20.79 -19.67 9.99
C ARG A 136 -19.70 -19.08 10.86
N ILE A 137 -19.99 -17.92 11.43
CA ILE A 137 -19.08 -17.30 12.38
C ILE A 137 -19.30 -17.95 13.73
N THR A 138 -18.32 -18.71 14.20
CA THR A 138 -18.41 -19.39 15.50
C THR A 138 -17.27 -19.01 16.41
N ALA A 139 -17.51 -19.06 17.72
CA ALA A 139 -16.48 -19.02 18.73
C ALA A 139 -16.55 -20.25 19.62
N VAL A 140 -15.41 -20.91 19.79
CA VAL A 140 -15.27 -22.01 20.75
C VAL A 140 -14.97 -21.41 22.13
N CYS A 141 -15.88 -21.62 23.08
CA CYS A 141 -15.64 -21.41 24.50
C CYS A 141 -15.30 -22.75 25.18
N MET A 142 -14.76 -22.71 26.39
CA MET A 142 -14.33 -23.89 27.18
C MET A 142 -15.31 -25.07 27.19
N CYS A 143 -16.62 -24.83 27.02
CA CYS A 143 -17.65 -25.88 27.07
C CYS A 143 -18.71 -25.80 25.95
N ASP A 144 -18.61 -24.86 24.99
CA ASP A 144 -19.67 -24.64 24.00
C ASP A 144 -19.17 -23.95 22.73
N VAL A 145 -19.91 -24.11 21.62
CA VAL A 145 -19.68 -23.39 20.36
C VAL A 145 -20.80 -22.38 20.19
N ILE A 146 -20.44 -21.10 20.18
CA ILE A 146 -21.40 -20.00 20.08
C ILE A 146 -21.43 -19.50 18.64
N ASP A 147 -22.62 -19.43 18.05
CA ASP A 147 -22.87 -18.74 16.78
C ASP A 147 -22.85 -17.22 17.01
N LEU A 148 -21.94 -16.56 16.32
CA LEU A 148 -21.72 -15.11 16.34
C LEU A 148 -22.08 -14.47 15.00
N SER A 149 -22.75 -15.19 14.10
CA SER A 149 -23.27 -14.62 12.87
C SER A 149 -24.25 -13.48 13.18
N GLY A 150 -24.07 -12.35 12.49
CA GLY A 150 -24.95 -11.19 12.63
C GLY A 150 -26.29 -11.45 11.96
N ASP A 151 -27.35 -10.78 12.43
CA ASP A 151 -28.66 -10.84 11.78
C ASP A 151 -28.56 -10.24 10.36
N PRO A 152 -28.82 -11.03 9.29
CA PRO A 152 -28.72 -10.55 7.92
C PRO A 152 -29.64 -9.36 7.63
N SER A 153 -30.75 -9.22 8.37
CA SER A 153 -31.69 -8.10 8.23
C SER A 153 -31.13 -6.75 8.68
N LEU A 154 -30.02 -6.75 9.43
CA LEU A 154 -29.31 -5.56 9.88
C LEU A 154 -28.17 -5.14 8.94
N CYS A 155 -27.86 -5.94 7.92
CA CYS A 155 -26.76 -5.69 7.00
C CYS A 155 -27.16 -4.75 5.85
N GLY A 156 -26.14 -4.13 5.25
CA GLY A 156 -26.30 -3.30 4.05
C GLY A 156 -26.64 -4.11 2.79
N PRO A 157 -26.58 -3.48 1.61
CA PRO A 157 -26.83 -4.19 0.35
C PRO A 157 -25.75 -5.25 0.08
N GLU A 158 -26.13 -6.32 -0.62
CA GLU A 158 -25.17 -7.28 -1.15
C GLU A 158 -24.26 -6.62 -2.20
N LEU A 159 -22.98 -6.97 -2.13
CA LEU A 159 -21.91 -6.54 -3.01
C LEU A 159 -21.20 -7.78 -3.55
N LEU A 160 -20.64 -7.65 -4.75
CA LEU A 160 -19.79 -8.67 -5.34
C LEU A 160 -18.37 -8.53 -4.78
N PHE A 161 -17.87 -9.59 -4.14
CA PHE A 161 -16.52 -9.72 -3.63
C PHE A 161 -15.72 -10.74 -4.45
N TYR A 162 -14.41 -10.60 -4.42
CA TYR A 162 -13.44 -11.55 -4.96
C TYR A 162 -12.38 -11.84 -3.92
N ASP A 163 -12.32 -13.07 -3.42
CA ASP A 163 -11.27 -13.51 -2.50
C ASP A 163 -10.01 -13.89 -3.29
N ALA A 164 -8.94 -13.12 -3.12
CA ALA A 164 -7.69 -13.35 -3.84
C ALA A 164 -6.99 -14.67 -3.44
N LEU A 165 -7.24 -15.17 -2.23
CA LEU A 165 -6.65 -16.42 -1.75
C LEU A 165 -7.27 -17.63 -2.48
N SER A 166 -8.59 -17.75 -2.46
CA SER A 166 -9.30 -18.84 -3.15
C SER A 166 -9.50 -18.63 -4.64
N LYS A 167 -9.38 -17.38 -5.11
CA LYS A 167 -9.66 -16.95 -6.49
C LYS A 167 -11.13 -17.13 -6.90
N ARG A 168 -12.04 -16.90 -5.95
CA ARG A 168 -13.48 -17.09 -6.13
C ARG A 168 -14.22 -15.77 -5.98
N PHE A 169 -15.23 -15.57 -6.82
CA PHE A 169 -16.19 -14.49 -6.65
C PHE A 169 -17.31 -14.94 -5.72
N PHE A 170 -17.89 -14.02 -4.96
CA PHE A 170 -19.01 -14.34 -4.09
C PHE A 170 -19.81 -13.09 -3.75
N ASN A 171 -21.09 -13.24 -3.45
CA ASN A 171 -21.92 -12.14 -2.99
C ASN A 171 -21.96 -12.13 -1.47
N SER A 172 -21.76 -10.96 -0.87
CA SER A 172 -21.88 -10.79 0.58
C SER A 172 -22.14 -9.33 0.91
N THR A 173 -22.42 -9.03 2.17
CA THR A 173 -22.51 -7.65 2.66
C THR A 173 -21.15 -7.21 3.20
N LEU A 174 -20.88 -5.90 3.19
CA LEU A 174 -19.63 -5.37 3.75
C LEU A 174 -19.50 -5.74 5.23
N GLU A 175 -20.61 -5.70 5.98
CA GLU A 175 -20.65 -6.04 7.40
C GLU A 175 -20.27 -7.51 7.65
N SER A 176 -20.74 -8.43 6.80
CA SER A 176 -20.38 -9.86 6.89
C SER A 176 -18.89 -10.08 6.61
N VAL A 177 -18.34 -9.43 5.58
CA VAL A 177 -16.90 -9.53 5.27
C VAL A 177 -16.04 -8.96 6.40
N LEU A 178 -16.37 -7.78 6.92
CA LEU A 178 -15.64 -7.19 8.05
C LEU A 178 -15.76 -8.04 9.32
N SER A 179 -16.90 -8.69 9.54
CA SER A 179 -17.08 -9.64 10.63
C SER A 179 -16.16 -10.85 10.45
N ALA A 180 -16.10 -11.43 9.24
CA ALA A 180 -15.18 -12.52 8.92
C ALA A 180 -13.72 -12.14 9.23
N GLU A 181 -13.26 -10.96 8.81
CA GLU A 181 -11.89 -10.48 9.09
C GLU A 181 -11.61 -10.31 10.59
N TYR A 182 -12.58 -9.76 11.33
CA TYR A 182 -12.48 -9.59 12.78
C TYR A 182 -12.39 -10.95 13.49
N HIS A 183 -13.25 -11.90 13.12
CA HIS A 183 -13.27 -13.23 13.73
C HIS A 183 -12.04 -14.06 13.37
N THR A 184 -11.52 -13.89 12.15
CA THR A 184 -10.25 -14.47 11.72
C THR A 184 -9.11 -13.99 12.61
N ASN A 185 -9.00 -12.68 12.86
CA ASN A 185 -7.97 -12.13 13.75
C ASN A 185 -8.18 -12.52 15.22
N ARG A 186 -9.42 -12.59 15.68
CA ARG A 186 -9.76 -13.04 17.04
C ARG A 186 -9.31 -14.48 17.25
N ASN A 187 -9.64 -15.39 16.34
CA ASN A 187 -9.32 -16.80 16.47
C ASN A 187 -7.81 -17.03 16.27
N TYR A 188 -7.18 -16.36 15.29
CA TYR A 188 -5.73 -16.34 15.10
C TYR A 188 -4.95 -16.08 16.40
N ILE A 189 -5.40 -15.12 17.22
CA ILE A 189 -4.74 -14.77 18.49
C ILE A 189 -5.19 -15.60 19.68
N LEU A 190 -6.47 -15.94 19.79
CA LEU A 190 -6.98 -16.66 20.96
C LEU A 190 -6.73 -18.17 20.87
N ALA A 191 -6.83 -18.76 19.68
CA ALA A 191 -6.54 -20.17 19.44
C ALA A 191 -5.06 -20.42 19.09
N GLY A 192 -4.32 -19.37 18.72
CA GLY A 192 -2.92 -19.47 18.31
C GLY A 192 -2.71 -20.02 16.90
N CYS A 193 -3.79 -20.22 16.14
CA CYS A 193 -3.76 -20.50 14.71
C CYS A 193 -5.08 -20.09 14.07
N GLN A 194 -5.07 -19.98 12.75
CA GLN A 194 -6.25 -19.74 11.94
C GLN A 194 -6.12 -20.55 10.65
N VAL A 195 -7.04 -21.47 10.40
CA VAL A 195 -7.03 -22.31 9.21
C VAL A 195 -7.80 -21.66 8.06
N VAL A 196 -7.44 -22.01 6.83
CA VAL A 196 -8.02 -21.41 5.62
C VAL A 196 -9.48 -21.80 5.42
N ASN A 197 -9.88 -23.02 5.77
CA ASN A 197 -11.29 -23.42 5.67
C ASN A 197 -12.18 -22.71 6.69
N GLU A 198 -11.66 -22.33 7.85
CA GLU A 198 -12.41 -21.53 8.81
C GLU A 198 -12.61 -20.08 8.31
N TRP A 199 -11.62 -19.53 7.60
CA TRP A 199 -11.83 -18.28 6.83
C TRP A 199 -12.93 -18.44 5.78
N TYR A 200 -12.96 -19.57 5.06
CA TYR A 200 -14.01 -19.85 4.09
C TYR A 200 -15.38 -20.06 4.74
N ASP A 201 -15.46 -20.67 5.92
CA ASP A 201 -16.69 -20.77 6.71
C ASP A 201 -17.24 -19.39 7.07
N PHE A 202 -16.37 -18.45 7.44
CA PHE A 202 -16.77 -17.08 7.77
C PHE A 202 -17.26 -16.31 6.54
N LEU A 203 -16.73 -16.60 5.37
CA LEU A 203 -17.21 -16.05 4.10
C LEU A 203 -18.40 -16.83 3.51
N GLY A 204 -18.73 -18.01 4.04
CA GLY A 204 -19.72 -18.94 3.51
C GLY A 204 -19.31 -19.64 2.21
N LEU A 205 -18.01 -19.74 1.93
CA LEU A 205 -17.45 -20.40 0.75
C LEU A 205 -17.22 -21.89 1.01
N MET A 206 -17.23 -22.72 -0.05
CA MET A 206 -16.89 -24.13 0.11
C MET A 206 -15.45 -24.32 0.57
N HIS A 207 -15.24 -25.37 1.33
CA HIS A 207 -13.92 -25.81 1.77
C HIS A 207 -13.07 -26.30 0.61
N VAL A 208 -11.75 -26.23 0.82
CA VAL A 208 -10.75 -26.87 -0.04
C VAL A 208 -10.10 -28.02 0.71
N GLU A 209 -9.64 -29.04 -0.03
CA GLU A 209 -9.16 -30.31 0.53
C GLU A 209 -8.08 -30.14 1.62
N ASN A 210 -7.09 -29.28 1.37
CA ASN A 210 -5.98 -29.02 2.31
C ASN A 210 -6.20 -27.75 3.16
N GLY A 211 -7.42 -27.20 3.19
CA GLY A 211 -7.67 -25.91 3.84
C GLY A 211 -7.71 -25.96 5.36
N ASN A 212 -7.77 -27.15 5.96
CA ASN A 212 -7.65 -27.34 7.41
C ASN A 212 -6.20 -27.44 7.88
N ASP A 213 -5.30 -27.86 6.98
CA ASP A 213 -3.86 -27.98 7.28
C ASP A 213 -3.13 -26.68 6.90
N MET A 214 -3.67 -25.93 5.94
CA MET A 214 -3.15 -24.63 5.52
C MET A 214 -3.70 -23.50 6.40
N GLY A 215 -2.84 -22.60 6.87
CA GLY A 215 -3.28 -21.55 7.78
C GLY A 215 -2.22 -20.55 8.19
N TRP A 216 -2.56 -19.71 9.16
CA TRP A 216 -1.67 -18.72 9.76
C TRP A 216 -1.41 -19.08 11.22
N VAL A 217 -0.16 -18.98 11.64
CA VAL A 217 0.30 -19.18 13.02
C VAL A 217 1.19 -18.01 13.40
N PRO A 218 1.09 -17.43 14.60
CA PRO A 218 1.96 -16.36 15.08
C PRO A 218 3.31 -16.96 15.50
N MET A 219 4.26 -17.06 14.56
CA MET A 219 5.54 -17.76 14.79
C MET A 219 6.62 -16.86 15.43
N ASP A 220 6.47 -15.54 15.30
CA ASP A 220 7.45 -14.55 15.76
C ASP A 220 6.82 -13.44 16.61
N GLU A 221 7.65 -12.77 17.42
CA GLU A 221 7.32 -11.57 18.20
C GLU A 221 6.99 -10.37 17.28
N GLY A 222 5.81 -10.40 16.66
CA GLY A 222 5.36 -9.35 15.74
C GLY A 222 4.18 -9.77 14.86
N GLU A 223 3.93 -11.07 14.75
CA GLU A 223 2.83 -11.63 13.95
C GLU A 223 1.55 -11.71 14.79
N PHE A 224 1.04 -10.56 15.24
CA PHE A 224 -0.15 -10.51 16.11
C PHE A 224 -1.44 -10.15 15.37
N TRP A 225 -1.37 -10.01 14.04
CA TRP A 225 -2.49 -9.57 13.23
C TRP A 225 -2.32 -9.99 11.77
N ILE A 226 -3.42 -10.38 11.13
CA ILE A 226 -3.54 -10.63 9.71
C ILE A 226 -4.14 -9.37 9.07
N ASP A 227 -3.41 -8.80 8.12
CA ASP A 227 -3.81 -7.58 7.42
C ASP A 227 -4.63 -7.92 6.18
N PHE A 228 -5.82 -7.32 6.10
CA PHE A 228 -6.71 -7.41 4.95
C PHE A 228 -6.75 -6.09 4.21
N ASN A 229 -6.73 -6.16 2.88
CA ASN A 229 -6.83 -5.01 2.02
C ASN A 229 -8.00 -5.16 1.04
N HIS A 230 -8.75 -4.08 0.86
CA HIS A 230 -9.91 -4.04 -0.03
C HIS A 230 -9.64 -3.11 -1.21
N LYS A 231 -9.77 -3.64 -2.43
CA LYS A 231 -9.61 -2.85 -3.67
C LYS A 231 -10.87 -2.90 -4.49
N LYS A 232 -11.35 -1.74 -4.92
CA LYS A 232 -12.44 -1.66 -5.89
C LYS A 232 -11.93 -1.96 -7.29
N ALA A 233 -12.66 -2.80 -8.01
CA ALA A 233 -12.44 -3.10 -9.42
C ALA A 233 -13.78 -3.15 -10.16
N SER A 234 -13.72 -3.39 -11.47
CA SER A 234 -14.91 -3.52 -12.32
C SER A 234 -14.72 -4.67 -13.31
N LEU A 235 -15.78 -5.45 -13.50
CA LEU A 235 -15.88 -6.43 -14.58
C LEU A 235 -15.96 -5.72 -15.94
N GLU A 236 -15.84 -6.47 -17.03
CA GLU A 236 -15.85 -5.91 -18.40
C GLU A 236 -17.19 -5.25 -18.78
N ASP A 237 -18.29 -5.69 -18.16
CA ASP A 237 -19.63 -5.13 -18.31
C ASP A 237 -19.85 -3.85 -17.48
N GLY A 238 -18.85 -3.43 -16.67
CA GLY A 238 -18.91 -2.28 -15.78
C GLY A 238 -19.43 -2.59 -14.37
N THR A 239 -19.78 -3.84 -14.06
CA THR A 239 -20.25 -4.25 -12.73
C THR A 239 -19.11 -4.07 -11.71
N PRO A 240 -19.29 -3.25 -10.65
CA PRO A 240 -18.25 -3.04 -9.65
C PRO A 240 -18.14 -4.25 -8.71
N PHE A 241 -16.90 -4.60 -8.32
CA PHE A 241 -16.63 -5.62 -7.31
C PHE A 241 -15.48 -5.22 -6.40
N TRP A 242 -15.34 -5.92 -5.27
CA TRP A 242 -14.34 -5.66 -4.25
C TRP A 242 -13.41 -6.85 -4.07
N ILE A 243 -12.13 -6.63 -4.28
CA ILE A 243 -11.08 -7.64 -4.08
C ILE A 243 -10.66 -7.61 -2.62
N ILE A 244 -10.66 -8.78 -1.98
CA ILE A 244 -10.09 -9.01 -0.65
C ILE A 244 -8.69 -9.61 -0.85
N GLU A 245 -7.67 -8.91 -0.38
CA GLU A 245 -6.28 -9.38 -0.37
C GLU A 245 -5.81 -9.58 1.07
N ILE A 246 -5.38 -10.79 1.39
CA ILE A 246 -4.70 -11.09 2.66
C ILE A 246 -3.20 -10.88 2.45
N MET A 247 -2.58 -10.01 3.25
CA MET A 247 -1.17 -9.62 3.03
C MET A 247 -0.18 -10.73 3.42
N GLN A 248 -0.54 -11.54 4.40
CA GLN A 248 0.22 -12.68 4.89
C GLN A 248 -0.17 -13.94 4.11
N THR A 249 0.81 -14.63 3.52
CA THR A 249 0.56 -15.92 2.86
C THR A 249 0.39 -17.02 3.93
N PRO A 250 -0.65 -17.85 3.87
CA PRO A 250 -0.78 -18.96 4.82
C PRO A 250 0.34 -19.98 4.59
N TYR A 251 0.79 -20.60 5.68
CA TYR A 251 1.68 -21.75 5.63
C TYR A 251 0.94 -22.95 5.06
N PRO A 252 1.58 -23.77 4.20
CA PRO A 252 0.93 -24.89 3.53
C PRO A 252 0.55 -26.04 4.49
N ASP A 253 1.22 -26.12 5.64
CA ASP A 253 0.96 -27.09 6.70
C ASP A 253 1.36 -26.44 8.03
N ILE A 254 0.38 -26.24 8.92
CA ILE A 254 0.57 -25.63 10.23
C ILE A 254 0.97 -26.63 11.32
N ASP A 255 0.78 -27.94 11.10
CA ASP A 255 1.15 -28.99 12.06
C ASP A 255 2.65 -29.34 11.99
N MET A 256 3.32 -28.91 10.91
CA MET A 256 4.77 -29.07 10.71
C MET A 256 5.63 -27.91 11.24
N LEU A 257 5.01 -26.91 11.89
CA LEU A 257 5.66 -25.69 12.41
C LEU A 257 5.93 -25.77 13.92
#